data_AF-A0A8S3Z2U0-F1
#
_entry.id   AF-A0A8S3Z2U0-F1
#
_cell.length_a   1.000
_cell.length_b   1.000
_cell.length_c   1.000
_cell.angle_alpha   90.00
_cell.angle_beta   90.00
_cell.angle_gamma   90.00
#
_symmetry.space_group_name_H-M   'P 1'
#
loop_
_entity.id
_entity.type
_entity.pdbx_description
1 polymer ?
#
loop_
_entity_poly.entity_id
_entity_poly.type
_entity_poly.pdbx_seq_one_letter_code
_entity_poly.pdbx_strand_id
1 'polypeptide(L)'
;MGRWRHGKVAAWEGGGMGRWRHGKVAAWEGGGMGRWRHGKVAAWEGGGMGRWRHGKVTAWEGGGMGRWRHGKVAAWEGGGMGRWRHGKVAAWEGGGMGRWRHGK
;
A
#
# COMPACT_ATOMS: atom_id res chain seq x y z
N MET A 1 -6.16 15.95 -7.33
CA MET A 1 -5.86 14.52 -7.06
C MET A 1 -6.43 13.65 -8.17
N GLY A 2 -5.54 13.03 -8.97
CA GLY A 2 -5.90 12.25 -10.15
C GLY A 2 -6.55 10.90 -9.87
N ARG A 3 -7.09 10.30 -10.94
CA ARG A 3 -7.74 8.98 -10.90
C ARG A 3 -7.22 8.14 -12.05
N TRP A 4 -6.55 7.05 -11.73
CA TRP A 4 -6.05 6.10 -12.71
C TRP A 4 -6.81 4.79 -12.69
N ARG A 5 -7.10 4.27 -13.88
CA ARG A 5 -7.91 3.07 -14.07
C ARG A 5 -7.06 1.82 -14.31
N HIS A 6 -6.15 1.86 -15.27
CA HIS A 6 -5.32 0.71 -15.67
C HIS A 6 -3.94 1.19 -16.10
N GLY A 7 -2.89 0.51 -15.65
CA GLY A 7 -1.55 0.83 -16.13
C GLY A 7 -0.44 -0.02 -15.50
N LYS A 8 0.70 -0.04 -16.18
CA LYS A 8 1.99 -0.44 -15.61
C LYS A 8 2.83 0.81 -15.50
N VAL A 9 3.49 1.00 -14.37
CA VAL A 9 4.47 2.07 -14.16
C VAL A 9 5.78 1.47 -13.75
N ALA A 10 6.85 1.94 -14.37
CA ALA A 10 8.20 1.65 -13.90
C ALA A 10 8.44 2.44 -12.61
N ALA A 11 8.51 3.76 -12.69
CA ALA A 11 8.64 4.65 -11.54
C ALA A 11 7.53 5.70 -11.54
N TRP A 12 6.90 5.91 -10.39
CA TRP A 12 6.06 7.06 -10.14
C TRP A 12 6.77 7.95 -9.14
N GLU A 13 7.06 9.19 -9.53
CA GLU A 13 7.58 10.22 -8.65
C GLU A 13 6.60 11.39 -8.64
N GLY A 14 6.12 11.82 -7.48
CA GLY A 14 5.32 13.04 -7.38
C GLY A 14 4.40 13.15 -6.18
N GLY A 15 3.48 14.12 -6.26
CA GLY A 15 2.53 14.40 -5.18
C GLY A 15 1.47 13.32 -4.96
N GLY A 16 0.57 13.56 -4.00
CA GLY A 16 -0.42 12.57 -3.57
C GLY A 16 -1.40 12.12 -4.66
N MET A 17 -1.62 10.81 -4.75
CA MET A 17 -2.54 10.19 -5.71
C MET A 17 -3.89 9.86 -5.07
N GLY A 18 -4.98 10.20 -5.77
CA GLY A 18 -6.32 10.02 -5.21
C GLY A 18 -6.81 8.58 -5.27
N ARG A 19 -6.76 7.98 -6.47
CA ARG A 19 -7.31 6.64 -6.73
C ARG A 19 -6.57 5.92 -7.86
N TRP A 20 -6.24 4.66 -7.63
CA TRP A 20 -5.75 3.71 -8.64
C TRP A 20 -6.60 2.44 -8.58
N ARG A 21 -7.09 1.95 -9.73
CA ARG A 21 -8.00 0.79 -9.76
C ARG A 21 -7.37 -0.53 -10.14
N HIS A 22 -6.46 -0.54 -11.10
CA HIS A 22 -5.76 -1.73 -11.56
C HIS A 22 -4.36 -1.35 -12.01
N GLY A 23 -3.33 -1.98 -11.47
CA GLY A 23 -1.99 -1.75 -12.02
C GLY A 23 -0.85 -2.42 -11.31
N LYS A 24 0.31 -2.32 -11.96
CA LYS A 24 1.59 -2.75 -11.43
C LYS A 24 2.51 -1.53 -11.38
N VAL A 25 3.17 -1.32 -10.27
CA VAL A 25 4.20 -0.27 -10.14
C VAL A 25 5.48 -0.92 -9.64
N ALA A 26 6.61 -0.63 -10.28
CA ALA A 26 7.88 -1.14 -9.75
C ALA A 26 8.30 -0.29 -8.55
N ALA A 27 8.44 1.02 -8.74
CA ALA A 27 8.75 1.97 -7.68
C ALA A 27 7.69 3.06 -7.59
N TRP A 28 7.16 3.28 -6.39
CA TRP A 28 6.38 4.46 -6.04
C TRP A 28 7.21 5.30 -5.10
N GLU A 29 7.47 6.55 -5.47
CA GLU A 29 8.12 7.55 -4.63
C GLU A 29 7.22 8.79 -4.54
N GLY A 30 6.87 9.19 -3.33
CA GLY A 30 6.29 10.52 -3.10
C GLY A 30 5.08 10.57 -2.19
N GLY A 31 4.12 11.43 -2.53
CA GLY A 31 3.02 11.79 -1.64
C GLY A 31 2.06 10.65 -1.31
N GLY A 32 1.22 10.86 -0.29
CA GLY A 32 0.27 9.85 0.17
C GLY A 32 -0.74 9.40 -0.89
N MET A 33 -1.21 8.16 -0.76
CA MET A 33 -2.14 7.52 -1.69
C MET A 33 -3.50 7.27 -1.05
N GLY A 34 -4.57 7.77 -1.67
CA GLY A 34 -5.91 7.68 -1.10
C GLY A 34 -6.50 6.27 -1.16
N ARG A 35 -6.51 5.66 -2.35
CA ARG A 35 -7.19 4.38 -2.62
C ARG A 35 -6.53 3.61 -3.74
N TRP A 36 -6.03 2.42 -3.44
CA TRP A 36 -5.58 1.43 -4.41
C TRP A 36 -6.53 0.24 -4.42
N ARG A 37 -6.98 -0.15 -5.61
CA ARG A 37 -7.67 -1.42 -5.84
C ARG A 37 -6.80 -2.22 -6.80
N HIS A 38 -6.76 -3.53 -6.62
CA HIS A 38 -6.14 -4.50 -7.53
C HIS A 38 -4.76 -4.09 -8.04
N GLY A 39 -3.70 -4.35 -7.28
CA GLY A 39 -2.37 -4.11 -7.84
C GLY A 39 -1.22 -4.77 -7.15
N LYS A 40 -0.07 -4.63 -7.78
CA LYS A 40 1.22 -5.08 -7.28
C LYS A 40 2.16 -3.89 -7.25
N VAL A 41 2.85 -3.71 -6.15
CA VAL A 41 3.92 -2.73 -6.04
C VAL A 41 5.17 -3.43 -5.55
N ALA A 42 6.31 -3.20 -6.20
CA ALA A 42 7.55 -3.81 -5.72
C ALA A 42 8.09 -3.00 -4.54
N ALA A 43 8.35 -1.71 -4.73
CA ALA A 43 8.76 -0.78 -3.70
C ALA A 43 7.76 0.37 -3.58
N TRP A 44 7.31 0.62 -2.36
CA TRP A 44 6.57 1.81 -1.99
C TRP A 44 7.44 2.64 -1.06
N GLU A 45 7.78 3.85 -1.46
CA GLU A 45 8.46 4.82 -0.63
C GLU A 45 7.62 6.10 -0.60
N GLY A 46 7.22 6.53 0.60
CA GLY A 46 6.65 7.86 0.77
C GLY A 46 5.47 7.94 1.72
N GLY A 47 4.55 8.85 1.44
CA GLY A 47 3.50 9.25 2.37
C GLY A 47 2.49 8.14 2.70
N GLY A 48 1.62 8.43 3.66
CA GLY A 48 0.64 7.46 4.15
C GLY A 48 -0.36 6.96 3.09
N MET A 49 -0.88 5.76 3.33
CA MET A 49 -1.81 5.08 2.44
C MET A 49 -3.18 4.89 3.08
N GLY A 50 -4.22 5.42 2.45
CA GLY A 50 -5.57 5.42 3.00
C GLY A 50 -6.24 4.05 2.95
N ARG A 51 -6.27 3.42 1.77
CA ARG A 51 -6.95 2.12 1.55
C ARG A 51 -6.30 1.32 0.43
N TRP A 52 -5.88 0.10 0.74
CA TRP A 52 -5.49 -0.92 -0.22
C TRP A 52 -6.51 -2.07 -0.24
N ARG A 53 -6.95 -2.45 -1.44
CA ARG A 53 -7.82 -3.62 -1.65
C ARG A 53 -7.22 -4.50 -2.73
N HIS A 54 -7.03 -5.78 -2.44
CA HIS A 54 -6.51 -6.77 -3.39
C HIS A 54 -5.13 -6.37 -3.91
N GLY A 55 -4.07 -6.74 -3.22
CA GLY A 55 -2.75 -6.58 -3.81
C GLY A 55 -1.58 -7.14 -3.05
N LYS A 56 -0.42 -6.93 -3.63
CA LYS A 56 0.86 -7.39 -3.11
C LYS A 56 1.81 -6.21 -3.09
N VAL A 57 2.50 -6.02 -1.97
CA VAL A 57 3.64 -5.12 -1.87
C VAL A 57 4.85 -5.97 -1.46
N THR A 58 5.99 -5.76 -2.10
CA THR A 58 7.23 -6.43 -1.65
C THR A 58 7.81 -5.66 -0.49
N ALA A 59 8.19 -4.40 -0.71
CA ALA A 59 8.70 -3.49 0.32
C ALA A 59 7.77 -2.29 0.46
N TRP A 60 7.38 -2.00 1.70
CA TRP A 60 6.71 -0.78 2.08
C TRP A 60 7.63 0.02 2.98
N GLU A 61 7.94 1.25 2.58
CA GLU A 61 8.67 2.22 3.37
C GLU A 61 7.86 3.52 3.43
N GLY A 62 7.57 3.99 4.63
CA GLY A 62 7.10 5.36 4.83
C GLY A 62 5.87 5.49 5.73
N GLY A 63 4.92 6.33 5.33
CA GLY A 63 3.84 6.77 6.21
C GLY A 63 2.88 5.65 6.64
N GLY A 64 2.05 5.96 7.63
CA GLY A 64 1.07 5.01 8.17
C GLY A 64 0.03 4.52 7.15
N MET A 65 -0.54 3.35 7.44
CA MET A 65 -1.51 2.68 6.60
C MET A 65 -2.88 2.57 7.25
N GLY A 66 -3.89 3.13 6.61
CA GLY A 66 -5.24 3.20 7.17
C GLY A 66 -5.97 1.85 7.13
N ARG A 67 -6.05 1.22 5.95
CA ARG A 67 -6.77 -0.04 5.76
C ARG A 67 -6.17 -0.90 4.65
N TRP A 68 -5.80 -2.12 4.98
CA TRP A 68 -5.42 -3.17 4.04
C TRP A 68 -6.47 -4.28 4.04
N ARG A 69 -6.94 -4.66 2.84
CA ARG A 69 -7.87 -5.77 2.66
C ARG A 69 -7.39 -6.67 1.54
N HIS A 70 -7.29 -7.97 1.81
CA HIS A 70 -6.91 -8.98 0.82
C HIS A 70 -5.54 -8.69 0.21
N GLY A 71 -4.46 -9.06 0.89
CA GLY A 71 -3.16 -8.91 0.27
C GLY A 71 -1.98 -9.37 1.10
N LYS A 72 -0.80 -9.20 0.53
CA LYS A 72 0.46 -9.64 1.12
C LYS A 72 1.44 -8.47 1.12
N VAL A 73 2.15 -8.28 2.23
CA VAL A 73 3.35 -7.45 2.30
C VAL A 73 4.51 -8.38 2.67
N ALA A 74 5.65 -8.28 2.01
CA ALA A 74 6.84 -9.01 2.45
C ALA A 74 7.52 -8.27 3.59
N ALA A 75 7.95 -7.03 3.35
CA ALA A 75 8.53 -6.16 4.37
C ALA A 75 7.71 -4.88 4.54
N TRP A 76 7.40 -4.55 5.79
CA TRP A 76 6.79 -3.30 6.19
C TRP A 76 7.78 -2.53 7.05
N GLU A 77 8.13 -1.33 6.64
CA GLU A 77 8.87 -0.34 7.39
C GLU A 77 8.08 0.97 7.40
N GLY A 78 7.74 1.48 8.59
CA GLY A 78 7.20 2.84 8.68
C GLY A 78 6.09 3.06 9.71
N GLY A 79 5.18 3.97 9.39
CA GLY A 79 4.13 4.39 10.32
C GLY A 79 3.15 3.26 10.68
N GLY A 80 2.34 3.50 11.72
CA GLY A 80 1.39 2.51 12.23
C GLY A 80 0.33 2.06 11.22
N MET A 81 -0.25 0.89 11.49
CA MET A 81 -1.28 0.26 10.67
C MET A 81 -2.63 0.19 11.36
N GLY A 82 -3.62 0.91 10.83
CA GLY A 82 -4.95 1.01 11.43
C GLY A 82 -5.77 -0.28 11.37
N ARG A 83 -5.90 -0.90 10.18
CA ARG A 83 -6.71 -2.13 9.99
C ARG A 83 -6.15 -3.04 8.91
N TRP A 84 -5.80 -4.26 9.29
CA TRP A 84 -5.39 -5.34 8.41
C TRP A 84 -6.46 -6.43 8.36
N ARG A 85 -6.97 -6.78 7.16
CA ARG A 85 -7.97 -7.85 6.99
C ARG A 85 -7.59 -8.78 5.84
N HIS A 86 -7.67 -10.08 6.08
CA HIS A 86 -7.44 -11.12 5.08
C HIS A 86 -6.07 -10.97 4.38
N GLY A 87 -4.99 -10.83 5.14
CA GLY A 87 -3.68 -10.68 4.54
C GLY A 87 -2.56 -11.21 5.43
N LYS A 88 -1.34 -11.15 4.90
CA LYS A 88 -0.12 -11.58 5.58
C LYS A 88 0.95 -10.49 5.48
N VAL A 89 1.73 -10.32 6.54
CA VAL A 89 2.98 -9.55 6.54
C VAL A 89 4.08 -10.50 6.99
N ALA A 90 5.22 -10.54 6.28
CA ALA A 90 6.33 -11.43 6.66
C ALA A 90 7.28 -10.77 7.67
N ALA A 91 7.65 -9.51 7.45
CA ALA A 91 8.44 -8.69 8.37
C ALA A 91 7.74 -7.35 8.62
N TRP A 92 7.71 -6.94 9.89
CA TRP A 92 7.10 -5.69 10.32
C TRP A 92 8.09 -4.93 11.20
N GLU A 93 8.42 -3.73 10.77
CA GLU A 93 9.19 -2.74 11.49
C GLU A 93 8.44 -1.42 11.44
N GLY A 94 8.24 -0.78 12.59
CA GLY A 94 7.54 0.50 12.66
C GLY A 94 6.42 0.58 13.68
N GLY A 95 5.56 1.58 13.49
CA GLY A 95 4.53 1.95 14.47
C GLY A 95 3.50 0.85 14.75
N GLY A 96 2.72 1.04 15.81
CA GLY A 96 1.76 0.04 16.30
C GLY A 96 0.72 -0.40 15.26
N MET A 97 0.25 -1.65 15.40
CA MET A 97 -0.82 -2.23 14.60
C MET A 97 -2.14 -2.24 15.37
N GLY A 98 -3.17 -1.58 14.84
CA GLY A 98 -4.46 -1.41 15.50
C GLY A 98 -5.35 -2.66 15.49
N ARG A 99 -5.79 -3.12 14.31
CA ARG A 99 -6.68 -4.30 14.21
C ARG A 99 -6.26 -5.26 13.13
N TRP A 100 -5.99 -6.51 13.50
CA TRP A 100 -5.75 -7.62 12.59
C TRP A 100 -6.94 -8.58 12.57
N ARG A 101 -7.40 -8.96 11.38
CA ARG A 101 -8.34 -10.08 11.20
C ARG A 101 -7.88 -11.01 10.08
N HIS A 102 -7.75 -12.29 10.38
CA HIS A 102 -7.64 -13.33 9.36
C HIS A 102 -9.01 -13.69 8.79
N GLY A 103 -9.04 -14.02 7.49
CA GLY A 103 -10.19 -14.73 6.93
C GLY A 103 -10.01 -16.21 7.17
N LYS A 104 -11.08 -16.87 7.56
CA LYS A 104 -11.23 -18.29 7.30
C LYS A 104 -11.32 -18.50 5.78
#